data_AF-A0A954LPY4-F1
#
_entry.id   AF-A0A954LPY4-F1
#
_cell.length_a   1.000
_cell.length_b   1.000
_cell.length_c   1.000
_cell.angle_alpha   90.00
_cell.angle_beta   90.00
_cell.angle_gamma   90.00
#
_symmetry.space_group_name_H-M   'P 1'
#
loop_
_entity.id
_entity.type
_entity.pdbx_description
1 polymer ?
#
loop_
_entity_poly.entity_id
_entity_poly.type
_entity_poly.pdbx_seq_one_letter_code
_entity_poly.pdbx_strand_id
1 'polypeptide(L)'
;SEAEIKQQLADGKLQSDAFVCRVGSEDWMRLSELPEFGNPKPANGPPHTPPPPPDTPPAPKPSWNPLAITWLGLLFTPMWTGIMAAINIKRLGLSLPLWRPLAIGIGSMVAAILAAIADWTFGTVIDTLIFTVAPLIAIWSLDLEPQMAAHRARHQPTQDHWIGPVLAGSPLALLTIVGWWMTLFAPLEPLEVVKRFEQADTAGEAREYVTSNLFSMVDELKELEKLDPSLSSDEDGEIEHLSDYPADGDDQQYFVEYRAYFPAQSGEPAVRGEGYYHLRQMEGEWKIDDWVVTSVDGQEPESGPISFSVIVSEMLKEAKQNAANQQKPKPSWSLTKLWDRIPTNLKRLLAFAAVMAALGAFQAVSKNSN
;
A
#
# COMPACT_ATOMS: atom_id res chain seq x y z
N SER A 1 62.83 -30.42 -9.65
CA SER A 1 64.12 -30.01 -10.28
C SER A 1 63.86 -29.00 -11.41
N GLU A 2 64.87 -28.33 -11.99
CA GLU A 2 64.63 -27.36 -13.08
C GLU A 2 63.87 -27.99 -14.28
N ALA A 3 64.26 -29.21 -14.66
CA ALA A 3 63.60 -29.97 -15.73
C ALA A 3 62.12 -30.26 -15.43
N GLU A 4 61.80 -30.55 -14.17
CA GLU A 4 60.43 -30.82 -13.73
C GLU A 4 59.55 -29.57 -13.75
N ILE A 5 60.10 -28.41 -13.39
CA ILE A 5 59.40 -27.12 -13.48
C ILE A 5 59.11 -26.78 -14.95
N LYS A 6 60.08 -26.99 -15.86
CA LYS A 6 59.86 -26.80 -17.31
C LYS A 6 58.78 -27.72 -17.85
N GLN A 7 58.74 -28.97 -17.40
CA GLN A 7 57.72 -29.94 -17.81
C GLN A 7 56.33 -29.58 -17.26
N GLN A 8 56.22 -29.15 -16.00
CA GLN A 8 54.94 -28.69 -15.43
C GLN A 8 54.42 -27.41 -16.11
N LEU A 9 55.31 -26.53 -16.56
CA LEU A 9 54.94 -25.36 -17.36
C LEU A 9 54.39 -25.76 -18.74
N ALA A 10 55.07 -26.70 -19.41
CA ALA A 10 54.65 -27.22 -20.71
C ALA A 10 53.30 -27.95 -20.64
N ASP A 11 53.05 -28.66 -19.53
CA ASP A 11 51.79 -29.35 -19.25
C ASP A 11 50.67 -28.40 -18.79
N GLY A 12 50.94 -27.09 -18.65
CA GLY A 12 49.97 -26.09 -18.18
C GLY A 12 49.56 -26.22 -16.71
N LYS A 13 50.28 -27.04 -15.94
CA LYS A 13 50.00 -27.29 -14.51
C LYS A 13 50.58 -26.21 -13.59
N LEU A 14 51.55 -25.44 -14.10
CA LEU A 14 52.20 -24.36 -13.37
C LEU A 14 52.08 -23.06 -14.19
N GLN A 15 51.46 -22.02 -13.62
CA GLN A 15 51.31 -20.72 -14.28
C GLN A 15 52.61 -19.91 -14.23
N SER A 16 52.85 -19.07 -15.25
CA SER A 16 54.09 -18.30 -15.37
C SER A 16 54.27 -17.23 -14.28
N ASP A 17 53.20 -16.86 -13.57
CA ASP A 17 53.23 -15.93 -12.44
C ASP A 17 53.39 -16.62 -11.08
N ALA A 18 53.50 -17.95 -11.04
CA ALA A 18 53.72 -18.71 -9.82
C ALA A 18 55.04 -18.30 -9.14
N PHE A 19 54.99 -18.18 -7.81
CA PHE A 19 56.19 -17.90 -7.02
C PHE A 19 57.00 -19.18 -6.80
N VAL A 20 58.30 -19.09 -7.07
CA VAL A 20 59.26 -20.16 -6.85
C VAL A 20 60.41 -19.66 -6.00
N CYS A 21 60.97 -20.57 -5.20
CA CYS A 21 62.16 -20.32 -4.39
C CYS A 21 63.27 -21.25 -4.85
N ARG A 22 64.47 -20.71 -5.10
CA ARG A 22 65.62 -21.52 -5.50
C ARG A 22 66.09 -22.31 -4.27
N VAL A 23 66.36 -23.60 -4.44
CA VAL A 23 66.82 -24.48 -3.35
C VAL A 23 68.08 -23.88 -2.72
N GLY A 24 68.00 -23.53 -1.42
CA GLY A 24 69.08 -22.87 -0.69
C GLY A 24 69.03 -21.34 -0.65
N SER A 25 67.98 -20.72 -1.22
CA SER A 25 67.67 -19.29 -1.11
C SER A 25 66.45 -19.08 -0.20
N GLU A 26 66.31 -17.87 0.35
CA GLU A 26 65.12 -17.42 1.09
C GLU A 26 64.23 -16.50 0.24
N ASP A 27 64.69 -16.14 -0.97
CA ASP A 27 64.01 -15.19 -1.85
C ASP A 27 63.00 -15.91 -2.75
N TRP A 28 61.74 -15.51 -2.61
CA TRP A 28 60.65 -15.93 -3.49
C TRP A 28 60.55 -14.98 -4.68
N MET A 29 60.73 -15.51 -5.90
CA MET A 29 60.61 -14.75 -7.14
C MET A 29 59.52 -15.34 -8.03
N ARG A 30 58.93 -14.52 -8.90
CA ARG A 30 57.97 -15.05 -9.87
C ARG A 30 58.72 -15.82 -10.94
N LEU A 31 58.13 -16.92 -11.40
CA LEU A 31 58.75 -17.76 -12.42
C LEU A 31 59.03 -16.99 -13.73
N SER A 32 58.19 -16.00 -14.06
CA SER A 32 58.37 -15.07 -15.18
C SER A 32 59.58 -14.14 -15.06
N GLU A 33 60.09 -13.92 -13.85
CA GLU A 33 61.25 -13.06 -13.57
C GLU A 33 62.57 -13.82 -13.70
N LEU A 34 62.52 -15.15 -13.69
CA LEU A 34 63.69 -15.99 -13.87
C LEU A 34 64.06 -16.07 -15.36
N PRO A 35 65.27 -15.65 -15.76
CA PRO A 35 65.67 -15.60 -17.18
C PRO A 35 65.70 -16.99 -17.83
N GLU A 36 65.85 -18.06 -17.04
CA GLU A 36 65.85 -19.46 -17.49
C GLU A 36 64.44 -20.02 -17.81
N PHE A 37 63.38 -19.31 -17.40
CA PHE A 37 61.97 -19.63 -17.67
C PHE A 37 61.22 -18.51 -18.41
N GLY A 38 61.88 -17.37 -18.66
CA GLY A 38 61.35 -16.30 -19.48
C GLY A 38 61.12 -16.80 -20.90
N ASN A 39 59.85 -16.84 -21.33
CA ASN A 39 59.51 -17.18 -22.71
C ASN A 39 60.36 -16.33 -23.68
N PRO A 40 60.98 -16.93 -24.72
CA PRO A 40 61.54 -16.14 -25.81
C PRO A 40 60.39 -15.28 -26.34
N LYS A 41 60.53 -13.97 -26.14
CA LYS A 41 59.53 -12.95 -26.48
C LYS A 41 59.00 -13.26 -27.88
N PRO A 42 57.71 -13.60 -28.07
CA PRO A 42 57.19 -13.74 -29.42
C PRO A 42 57.42 -12.42 -30.13
N ALA A 43 58.16 -12.43 -31.24
CA ALA A 43 58.53 -11.24 -32.00
C ALA A 43 57.31 -10.46 -32.53
N ASN A 44 56.10 -11.00 -32.36
CA ASN A 44 54.83 -10.41 -32.75
C ASN A 44 53.81 -10.40 -31.58
N GLY A 45 54.17 -9.81 -30.45
CA GLY A 45 53.16 -9.40 -29.46
C GLY A 45 52.36 -8.19 -29.97
N PRO A 46 51.05 -8.08 -29.72
CA PRO A 46 50.29 -6.88 -30.08
C PRO A 46 50.97 -5.66 -29.44
N PRO A 47 51.07 -4.53 -30.18
CA PRO A 47 51.81 -3.37 -29.72
C PRO A 47 51.34 -2.99 -28.31
N HIS A 48 52.29 -2.85 -27.39
CA HIS A 48 52.03 -2.23 -26.10
C HIS A 48 51.34 -0.89 -26.38
N THR A 49 50.07 -0.78 -26.01
CA THR A 49 49.37 0.49 -26.03
C THR A 49 50.19 1.44 -25.16
N PRO A 50 50.66 2.58 -25.70
CA PRO A 50 51.43 3.53 -24.91
C PRO A 50 50.61 3.92 -23.67
N PRO A 51 51.27 4.22 -22.53
CA PRO A 51 50.57 4.77 -21.37
C PRO A 51 49.74 5.98 -21.85
N PRO A 52 48.47 6.12 -21.41
CA PRO A 52 47.64 7.23 -21.82
C PRO A 52 48.39 8.53 -21.53
N PRO A 53 48.39 9.51 -22.46
CA PRO A 53 49.07 10.78 -22.24
C PRO A 53 48.63 11.38 -20.91
N PRO A 54 49.56 11.83 -20.04
CA PRO A 54 49.17 12.70 -18.94
C PRO A 54 48.44 13.89 -19.57
N ASP A 55 47.27 14.22 -19.04
CA ASP A 55 46.41 15.34 -19.46
C ASP A 55 45.34 15.10 -20.54
N THR A 56 45.00 13.85 -20.89
CA THR A 56 43.76 13.65 -21.66
C THR A 56 42.56 13.90 -20.74
N PRO A 57 41.73 14.95 -20.96
CA PRO A 57 40.58 15.20 -20.11
C PRO A 57 39.64 13.98 -20.14
N PRO A 58 39.06 13.60 -18.99
CA PRO A 58 38.19 12.44 -18.92
C PRO A 58 37.10 12.54 -19.98
N ALA A 59 36.84 11.44 -20.69
CA ALA A 59 35.84 11.40 -21.74
C ALA A 59 34.50 11.95 -21.23
N PRO A 60 33.82 12.80 -22.01
CA PRO A 60 32.55 13.39 -21.60
C PRO A 60 31.56 12.28 -21.25
N LYS A 61 31.03 12.31 -20.02
CA LYS A 61 30.02 11.35 -19.58
C LYS A 61 28.80 11.46 -20.51
N PRO A 62 28.18 10.32 -20.90
CA PRO A 62 27.00 10.36 -21.75
C PRO A 62 25.88 11.15 -21.06
N SER A 63 25.27 12.09 -21.79
CA SER A 63 24.10 12.81 -21.31
C SER A 63 22.84 11.95 -21.44
N TRP A 64 21.82 12.29 -20.68
CA TRP A 64 20.55 11.59 -20.66
C TRP A 64 19.51 12.35 -21.47
N ASN A 65 18.55 11.61 -22.04
CA ASN A 65 17.44 12.19 -22.77
C ASN A 65 16.52 12.95 -21.78
N PRO A 66 16.39 14.30 -21.90
CA PRO A 66 15.57 15.08 -20.98
C PRO A 66 14.10 14.67 -20.98
N LEU A 67 13.55 14.21 -22.11
CA LEU A 67 12.17 13.72 -22.19
C LEU A 67 11.99 12.44 -21.36
N ALA A 68 12.98 11.54 -21.37
CA ALA A 68 12.95 10.35 -20.55
C ALA A 68 13.00 10.69 -19.06
N ILE A 69 13.77 11.71 -18.67
CA ILE A 69 13.79 12.23 -17.30
C ILE A 69 12.39 12.73 -16.89
N THR A 70 11.68 13.45 -17.76
CA THR A 70 10.31 13.91 -17.49
C THR A 70 9.34 12.76 -17.26
N TRP A 71 9.34 11.75 -18.14
CA TRP A 71 8.43 10.61 -18.03
C TRP A 71 8.69 9.79 -16.76
N LEU A 72 9.97 9.56 -16.43
CA LEU A 72 10.34 8.91 -15.17
C LEU A 72 10.00 9.80 -13.96
N GLY A 73 10.07 11.11 -14.12
CA GLY A 73 9.65 12.08 -13.13
C GLY A 73 8.18 12.01 -12.74
N LEU A 74 7.31 11.77 -13.74
CA LEU A 74 5.88 11.51 -13.53
C LEU A 74 5.65 10.23 -12.72
N LEU A 75 6.48 9.21 -12.95
CA LEU A 75 6.37 7.91 -12.28
C LEU A 75 6.90 7.95 -10.84
N PHE A 76 7.96 8.72 -10.59
CA PHE A 76 8.60 8.79 -9.27
C PHE A 76 8.13 10.00 -8.47
N THR A 77 8.81 11.13 -8.61
CA THR A 77 8.51 12.37 -7.88
C THR A 77 9.14 13.58 -8.57
N PRO A 78 8.68 14.81 -8.27
CA PRO A 78 9.37 16.03 -8.68
C PRO A 78 10.77 16.15 -8.08
N MET A 79 10.99 15.68 -6.84
CA MET A 79 12.31 15.64 -6.21
C MET A 79 13.31 14.83 -7.04
N TRP A 80 12.90 13.62 -7.46
CA TRP A 80 13.70 12.77 -8.33
C TRP A 80 14.06 13.49 -9.64
N THR A 81 13.06 14.09 -10.28
CA THR A 81 13.22 14.84 -11.53
C THR A 81 14.21 15.98 -11.39
N GLY A 82 14.12 16.72 -10.28
CA GLY A 82 15.01 17.83 -9.96
C GLY A 82 16.48 17.42 -9.85
N ILE A 83 16.74 16.31 -9.15
CA ILE A 83 18.09 15.72 -9.02
C ILE A 83 18.63 15.29 -10.38
N MET A 84 17.81 14.60 -11.17
CA MET A 84 18.21 14.09 -12.47
C MET A 84 18.47 15.21 -13.48
N ALA A 85 17.64 16.25 -13.48
CA ALA A 85 17.85 17.46 -14.28
C ALA A 85 19.16 18.16 -13.91
N ALA A 86 19.48 18.30 -12.62
CA ALA A 86 20.73 18.90 -12.16
C ALA A 86 21.96 18.08 -12.61
N ILE A 87 21.92 16.75 -12.46
CA ILE A 87 23.00 15.87 -12.93
C ILE A 87 23.17 15.99 -14.44
N ASN A 88 22.06 16.05 -15.18
CA ASN A 88 22.10 16.13 -16.63
C ASN A 88 22.62 17.48 -17.14
N ILE A 89 22.32 18.60 -16.47
CA ILE A 89 22.95 19.91 -16.72
C ILE A 89 24.48 19.79 -16.63
N LYS A 90 24.99 19.17 -15.56
CA LYS A 90 26.42 18.98 -15.36
C LYS A 90 27.04 18.08 -16.43
N ARG A 91 26.35 16.99 -16.84
CA ARG A 91 26.80 16.11 -17.93
C ARG A 91 26.82 16.83 -19.28
N LEU A 92 25.82 17.67 -19.53
CA LEU A 92 25.73 18.50 -20.74
C LEU A 92 26.66 19.70 -20.72
N GLY A 93 27.34 20.00 -19.60
CA GLY A 93 28.24 21.16 -19.50
C GLY A 93 27.54 22.49 -19.76
N LEU A 94 26.25 22.58 -19.43
CA LEU A 94 25.46 23.80 -19.59
C LEU A 94 25.72 24.75 -18.42
N SER A 95 25.66 26.06 -18.68
CA SER A 95 25.78 27.11 -17.67
C SER A 95 24.48 27.36 -16.89
N LEU A 96 23.59 26.37 -16.82
CA LEU A 96 22.32 26.47 -16.10
C LEU A 96 22.55 26.28 -14.59
N PRO A 97 21.76 26.97 -13.73
CA PRO A 97 21.92 26.87 -12.29
C PRO A 97 21.51 25.49 -11.77
N LEU A 98 22.46 24.71 -11.25
CA LEU A 98 22.21 23.36 -10.71
C LEU A 98 21.25 23.34 -9.51
N TRP A 99 21.21 24.43 -8.73
CA TRP A 99 20.38 24.51 -7.53
C TRP A 99 18.89 24.65 -7.85
N ARG A 100 18.53 25.20 -9.02
CA ARG A 100 17.14 25.51 -9.36
C ARG A 100 16.25 24.27 -9.46
N PRO A 101 16.56 23.24 -10.28
CA PRO A 101 15.73 22.05 -10.35
C PRO A 101 15.71 21.29 -9.02
N LEU A 102 16.80 21.34 -8.23
CA LEU A 102 16.84 20.80 -6.87
C LEU A 102 15.87 21.52 -5.93
N ALA A 103 15.89 22.85 -5.92
CA ALA A 103 15.02 23.67 -5.08
C ALA A 103 13.54 23.47 -5.43
N ILE A 104 13.20 23.35 -6.72
CA ILE A 104 11.82 23.06 -7.15
C ILE A 104 11.41 21.67 -6.69
N GLY A 105 12.24 20.65 -6.95
CA GLY A 105 11.94 19.26 -6.59
C GLY A 105 11.82 19.05 -5.08
N ILE A 106 12.83 19.44 -4.30
CA ILE A 106 12.83 19.31 -2.84
C ILE A 106 11.77 20.24 -2.22
N GLY A 107 11.65 21.47 -2.71
CA GLY A 107 10.68 22.44 -2.22
C GLY A 107 9.24 21.95 -2.37
N SER A 108 8.91 21.28 -3.47
CA SER A 108 7.58 20.68 -3.65
C SER A 108 7.26 19.59 -2.62
N MET A 109 8.24 18.73 -2.30
CA MET A 109 8.07 17.68 -1.29
C MET A 109 7.92 18.27 0.11
N VAL A 110 8.75 19.27 0.46
CA VAL A 110 8.64 19.98 1.76
C VAL A 110 7.30 20.69 1.87
N ALA A 111 6.84 21.35 0.79
CA ALA A 111 5.53 22.00 0.75
C ALA A 111 4.38 21.00 0.95
N ALA A 112 4.45 19.84 0.30
CA ALA A 112 3.47 18.77 0.48
C ALA A 112 3.42 18.25 1.93
N ILE A 113 4.59 18.03 2.55
CA ILE A 113 4.68 17.60 3.96
C ILE A 113 4.10 18.67 4.89
N LEU A 114 4.45 19.93 4.69
CA LEU A 114 3.93 21.03 5.52
C LEU A 114 2.42 21.21 5.35
N ALA A 115 1.90 21.06 4.14
CA ALA A 115 0.47 21.10 3.88
C ALA A 115 -0.27 19.97 4.61
N ALA A 116 0.29 18.75 4.59
CA ALA A 116 -0.27 17.61 5.32
C ALA A 116 -0.27 17.84 6.84
N ILE A 117 0.84 18.35 7.40
CA ILE A 117 0.95 18.65 8.84
C ILE A 117 -0.02 19.75 9.27
N ALA A 118 -0.26 20.74 8.41
CA ALA A 118 -1.16 21.86 8.69
C ALA A 118 -2.64 21.55 8.41
N ASP A 119 -2.95 20.32 7.98
CA ASP A 119 -4.28 19.90 7.50
C ASP A 119 -4.82 20.81 6.37
N TRP A 120 -3.91 21.31 5.53
CA TRP A 120 -4.23 22.12 4.35
C TRP A 120 -4.34 21.23 3.11
N THR A 121 -5.21 20.22 3.18
CA THR A 121 -5.49 19.36 2.04
C THR A 121 -6.65 19.95 1.23
N PHE A 122 -6.46 20.09 -0.07
CA PHE A 122 -7.50 20.62 -0.98
C PHE A 122 -8.25 19.50 -1.72
N GLY A 123 -8.04 18.25 -1.27
CA GLY A 123 -8.46 17.04 -1.94
C GLY A 123 -7.37 16.48 -2.85
N THR A 124 -7.35 15.15 -2.98
CA THR A 124 -6.28 14.37 -3.63
C THR A 124 -5.92 14.86 -5.04
N VAL A 125 -6.91 15.29 -5.83
CA VAL A 125 -6.69 15.79 -7.20
C VAL A 125 -5.96 17.13 -7.19
N ILE A 126 -6.40 18.08 -6.35
CA ILE A 126 -5.81 19.42 -6.29
C ILE A 126 -4.40 19.34 -5.69
N ASP A 127 -4.22 18.54 -4.65
CA ASP A 127 -2.91 18.32 -4.02
C ASP A 127 -1.93 17.69 -5.03
N THR A 128 -2.38 16.74 -5.85
CA THR A 128 -1.56 16.16 -6.92
C THR A 128 -1.16 17.21 -7.96
N LEU A 129 -2.09 18.08 -8.37
CA LEU A 129 -1.80 19.15 -9.34
C LEU A 129 -0.77 20.14 -8.80
N ILE A 130 -0.93 20.58 -7.54
CA ILE A 130 -0.08 21.60 -6.92
C ILE A 130 1.30 21.03 -6.57
N PHE A 131 1.35 19.88 -5.92
CA PHE A 131 2.60 19.36 -5.34
C PHE A 131 3.36 18.41 -6.27
N THR A 132 2.73 17.91 -7.34
CA THR A 132 3.38 17.02 -8.31
C THR A 132 3.45 17.64 -9.69
N VAL A 133 2.31 17.97 -10.30
CA VAL A 133 2.27 18.38 -11.72
C VAL A 133 2.92 19.74 -11.94
N ALA A 134 2.59 20.76 -11.14
CA ALA A 134 3.15 22.10 -11.30
C ALA A 134 4.70 22.14 -11.15
N PRO A 135 5.31 21.49 -10.14
CA PRO A 135 6.76 21.36 -10.03
C PRO A 135 7.40 20.65 -11.23
N LEU A 136 6.77 19.60 -11.77
CA LEU A 136 7.27 18.91 -12.96
C LEU A 136 7.23 19.82 -14.19
N ILE A 137 6.16 20.60 -14.38
CA ILE A 137 6.06 21.60 -15.45
C ILE A 137 7.14 22.68 -15.29
N ALA A 138 7.39 23.14 -14.06
CA ALA A 138 8.44 24.10 -13.76
C ALA A 138 9.84 23.55 -14.08
N ILE A 139 10.15 22.32 -13.64
CA ILE A 139 11.44 21.66 -13.96
C ILE A 139 11.57 21.43 -15.47
N TRP A 140 10.48 21.04 -16.14
CA TRP A 140 10.47 20.87 -17.58
C TRP A 140 10.83 22.15 -18.31
N SER A 141 10.03 23.20 -18.11
CA SER A 141 10.16 24.47 -18.81
C SER A 141 11.48 25.19 -18.51
N LEU A 142 11.91 25.21 -17.24
CA LEU A 142 13.06 25.98 -16.82
C LEU A 142 14.38 25.24 -17.06
N ASP A 143 14.40 23.92 -16.95
CA ASP A 143 15.64 23.14 -16.90
C ASP A 143 15.72 22.05 -17.99
N LEU A 144 14.74 21.17 -18.17
CA LEU A 144 14.85 20.03 -19.08
C LEU A 144 14.65 20.39 -20.56
N GLU A 145 13.74 21.30 -20.89
CA GLU A 145 13.52 21.76 -22.26
C GLU A 145 14.78 22.44 -22.84
N PRO A 146 15.46 23.37 -22.13
CA PRO A 146 16.75 23.89 -22.58
C PRO A 146 17.84 22.83 -22.79
N GLN A 147 17.80 21.72 -22.05
CA GLN A 147 18.74 20.61 -22.21
C GLN A 147 18.52 19.83 -23.51
N MET A 148 17.33 19.88 -24.12
CA MET A 148 17.00 19.12 -25.34
C MET A 148 17.89 19.51 -26.52
N ALA A 149 18.12 20.80 -26.73
CA ALA A 149 18.95 21.28 -27.84
C ALA A 149 20.41 20.79 -27.70
N ALA A 150 20.97 20.89 -26.50
CA ALA A 150 22.32 20.45 -26.20
C ALA A 150 22.47 18.93 -26.25
N HIS A 151 21.46 18.19 -25.81
CA HIS A 151 21.42 16.74 -25.90
C HIS A 151 21.41 16.28 -27.37
N ARG A 152 20.53 16.86 -28.21
CA ARG A 152 20.46 16.57 -29.65
C ARG A 152 21.76 16.93 -30.38
N ALA A 153 22.41 18.02 -30.02
CA ALA A 153 23.68 18.43 -30.63
C ALA A 153 24.83 17.45 -30.33
N ARG A 154 24.76 16.71 -29.22
CA ARG A 154 25.80 15.74 -28.81
C ARG A 154 25.50 14.29 -29.19
N HIS A 155 24.23 13.94 -29.42
CA HIS A 155 23.84 12.56 -29.69
C HIS A 155 23.85 12.24 -31.19
N GLN A 156 24.63 11.23 -31.55
CA GLN A 156 24.43 10.46 -32.78
C GLN A 156 23.32 9.42 -32.54
N PRO A 157 22.50 9.07 -33.55
CA PRO A 157 21.23 8.34 -33.41
C PRO A 157 21.34 6.86 -33.00
N THR A 158 22.42 6.42 -32.38
CA THR A 158 22.64 5.01 -32.04
C THR A 158 22.78 4.84 -30.52
N GLN A 159 21.76 4.20 -29.94
CA GLN A 159 21.56 3.78 -28.55
C GLN A 159 20.93 4.82 -27.60
N ASP A 160 19.60 4.72 -27.47
CA ASP A 160 18.82 5.27 -26.37
C ASP A 160 19.17 4.55 -25.05
N HIS A 161 20.05 5.15 -24.26
CA HIS A 161 20.47 4.61 -22.97
C HIS A 161 19.51 5.04 -21.85
N TRP A 162 18.29 4.49 -21.84
CA TRP A 162 17.28 4.72 -20.79
C TRP A 162 17.63 4.06 -19.45
N ILE A 163 18.49 3.02 -19.47
CA ILE A 163 18.90 2.26 -18.28
C ILE A 163 19.73 3.13 -17.31
N GLY A 164 20.57 4.02 -17.82
CA GLY A 164 21.43 4.88 -16.98
C GLY A 164 20.64 5.79 -16.03
N PRO A 165 19.66 6.56 -16.53
CA PRO A 165 18.76 7.35 -15.70
C PRO A 165 18.01 6.52 -14.65
N VAL A 166 17.46 5.36 -15.05
CA VAL A 166 16.69 4.49 -14.16
C VAL A 166 17.55 3.96 -13.01
N LEU A 167 18.77 3.50 -13.28
CA LEU A 167 19.68 3.00 -12.25
C LEU A 167 20.23 4.10 -11.35
N ALA A 168 20.53 5.29 -11.89
CA ALA A 168 20.97 6.42 -11.07
C ALA A 168 19.87 6.90 -10.12
N GLY A 169 18.62 6.71 -10.52
CA GLY A 169 17.43 7.05 -9.76
C GLY A 169 16.92 5.96 -8.81
N SER A 170 17.45 4.73 -8.89
CA SER A 170 16.87 3.57 -8.21
C SER A 170 16.86 3.66 -6.68
N PRO A 171 17.85 4.28 -5.98
CA PRO A 171 17.77 4.40 -4.52
C PRO A 171 16.62 5.29 -4.07
N LEU A 172 16.34 6.37 -4.79
CA LEU A 172 15.23 7.29 -4.51
C LEU A 172 13.88 6.64 -4.85
N ALA A 173 13.81 5.94 -5.98
CA ALA A 173 12.63 5.16 -6.34
C ALA A 173 12.32 4.08 -5.29
N LEU A 174 13.34 3.39 -4.79
CA LEU A 174 13.20 2.41 -3.71
C LEU A 174 12.68 3.05 -2.43
N LEU A 175 13.13 4.25 -2.06
CA LEU A 175 12.57 4.96 -0.90
C LEU A 175 11.08 5.27 -1.09
N THR A 176 10.66 5.70 -2.28
CA THR A 176 9.23 5.92 -2.58
C THR A 176 8.44 4.61 -2.52
N ILE A 177 8.96 3.53 -3.11
CA ILE A 177 8.32 2.21 -3.06
C ILE A 177 8.23 1.71 -1.63
N VAL A 178 9.28 1.86 -0.82
CA VAL A 178 9.28 1.50 0.60
C VAL A 178 8.29 2.35 1.37
N GLY A 179 8.17 3.65 1.09
CA GLY A 179 7.15 4.51 1.70
C GLY A 179 5.73 4.02 1.39
N TRP A 180 5.44 3.75 0.11
CA TRP A 180 4.17 3.16 -0.32
C TRP A 180 3.92 1.79 0.32
N TRP A 181 4.96 0.95 0.40
CA TRP A 181 4.88 -0.34 1.06
C TRP A 181 4.51 -0.14 2.53
N MET A 182 5.22 0.70 3.27
CA MET A 182 4.92 0.99 4.67
C MET A 182 3.49 1.51 4.88
N THR A 183 2.92 2.28 3.94
CA THR A 183 1.51 2.68 4.01
C THR A 183 0.53 1.53 3.79
N LEU A 184 0.87 0.54 2.97
CA LEU A 184 0.03 -0.65 2.75
C LEU A 184 0.04 -1.61 3.95
N PHE A 185 1.09 -1.57 4.78
CA PHE A 185 1.22 -2.36 6.01
C PHE A 185 1.05 -1.52 7.27
N ALA A 186 0.64 -0.25 7.14
CA ALA A 186 0.28 0.55 8.28
C ALA A 186 -0.96 -0.09 8.93
N PRO A 187 -1.06 -0.10 10.27
CA PRO A 187 -2.28 -0.53 10.95
C PRO A 187 -3.47 0.26 10.41
N LEU A 188 -4.59 -0.43 10.19
CA LEU A 188 -5.82 0.22 9.74
C LEU A 188 -6.27 1.25 10.78
N GLU A 189 -6.76 2.40 10.32
CA GLU A 189 -7.40 3.39 11.19
C GLU A 189 -8.72 2.83 11.74
N PRO A 190 -9.19 3.29 12.92
CA PRO A 190 -10.41 2.77 13.54
C PRO A 190 -11.64 2.77 12.62
N LEU A 191 -11.88 3.87 11.90
CA LEU A 191 -12.98 4.00 10.94
C LEU A 191 -12.84 3.01 9.76
N GLU A 192 -11.62 2.79 9.28
CA GLU A 192 -11.34 1.83 8.20
C GLU A 192 -11.61 0.39 8.65
N VAL A 193 -11.29 0.04 9.91
CA VAL A 193 -11.66 -1.27 10.49
C VAL A 193 -13.17 -1.48 10.50
N VAL A 194 -13.95 -0.47 10.90
CA VAL A 194 -15.42 -0.52 10.87
C VAL A 194 -15.93 -0.71 9.45
N LYS A 195 -15.46 0.08 8.49
CA LYS A 195 -15.90 -0.03 7.08
C LYS A 195 -15.57 -1.39 6.49
N ARG A 196 -14.40 -1.96 6.78
CA ARG A 196 -14.04 -3.30 6.31
C ARG A 196 -14.81 -4.41 6.99
N PHE A 197 -15.15 -4.24 8.27
CA PHE A 197 -16.08 -5.15 8.95
C PHE A 197 -17.47 -5.13 8.30
N GLU A 198 -18.02 -3.94 8.04
CA GLU A 198 -19.34 -3.76 7.38
C GLU A 198 -19.35 -4.31 5.94
N GLN A 199 -18.20 -4.27 5.25
CA GLN A 199 -18.02 -4.78 3.89
C GLN A 199 -17.59 -6.25 3.80
N ALA A 200 -17.38 -6.94 4.93
CA ALA A 200 -16.86 -8.30 4.93
C ALA A 200 -17.86 -9.30 4.34
N ASP A 201 -17.43 -10.07 3.34
CA ASP A 201 -18.31 -11.00 2.60
C ASP A 201 -18.59 -12.29 3.39
N THR A 202 -17.73 -12.60 4.37
CA THR A 202 -17.80 -13.85 5.10
C THR A 202 -17.60 -13.64 6.59
N ALA A 203 -18.24 -14.48 7.42
CA ALA A 203 -17.98 -14.54 8.85
C ALA A 203 -16.48 -14.74 9.19
N GLY A 204 -15.72 -15.41 8.32
CA GLY A 204 -14.28 -15.58 8.52
C GLY A 204 -13.52 -14.26 8.40
N GLU A 205 -13.84 -13.49 7.38
CA GLU A 205 -13.29 -12.14 7.14
C GLU A 205 -13.76 -11.14 8.20
N ALA A 206 -15.05 -11.12 8.54
CA ALA A 206 -15.59 -10.26 9.59
C ALA A 206 -14.89 -10.48 10.95
N ARG A 207 -14.56 -11.75 11.27
CA ARG A 207 -13.79 -12.10 12.47
C ARG A 207 -12.38 -11.52 12.50
N GLU A 208 -11.78 -11.15 11.37
CA GLU A 208 -10.47 -10.50 11.35
C GLU A 208 -10.54 -9.07 11.92
N TYR A 209 -11.72 -8.44 11.92
CA TYR A 209 -11.91 -7.05 12.34
C TYR A 209 -12.52 -6.90 13.74
N VAL A 210 -13.00 -7.97 14.36
CA VAL A 210 -13.63 -7.94 15.69
C VAL A 210 -12.80 -8.68 16.75
N THR A 211 -13.02 -8.38 18.03
CA THR A 211 -12.44 -9.16 19.13
C THR A 211 -13.22 -10.47 19.32
N SER A 212 -12.66 -11.37 20.14
CA SER A 212 -13.32 -12.63 20.50
C SER A 212 -14.69 -12.45 21.17
N ASN A 213 -14.99 -11.26 21.70
CA ASN A 213 -16.28 -10.95 22.33
C ASN A 213 -17.43 -10.93 21.32
N LEU A 214 -17.15 -10.60 20.06
CA LEU A 214 -18.15 -10.52 19.00
C LEU A 214 -18.18 -11.74 18.07
N PHE A 215 -17.31 -12.74 18.27
CA PHE A 215 -17.27 -13.93 17.41
C PHE A 215 -18.60 -14.69 17.39
N SER A 216 -19.27 -14.81 18.55
CA SER A 216 -20.59 -15.44 18.62
C SER A 216 -21.62 -14.64 17.84
N MET A 217 -21.62 -13.32 17.96
CA MET A 217 -22.54 -12.45 17.22
C MET A 217 -22.36 -12.61 15.70
N VAL A 218 -21.12 -12.64 15.20
CA VAL A 218 -20.83 -12.85 13.77
C VAL A 218 -21.33 -14.22 13.28
N ASP A 219 -21.18 -15.27 14.09
CA ASP A 219 -21.68 -16.60 13.75
C ASP A 219 -23.20 -16.70 13.79
N GLU A 220 -23.81 -16.05 14.77
CA GLU A 220 -25.25 -16.02 14.96
C GLU A 220 -25.94 -15.23 13.85
N LEU A 221 -25.34 -14.12 13.37
CA LEU A 221 -25.80 -13.37 12.20
C LEU A 221 -25.85 -14.28 10.96
N LYS A 222 -24.77 -15.05 10.71
CA LYS A 222 -24.72 -15.99 9.59
C LYS A 222 -25.72 -17.14 9.73
N GLU A 223 -26.00 -17.59 10.94
CA GLU A 223 -27.02 -18.61 11.18
C GLU A 223 -28.44 -18.04 10.98
N LEU A 224 -28.65 -16.80 11.40
CA LEU A 224 -29.89 -16.08 11.24
C LEU A 224 -30.21 -15.86 9.75
N GLU A 225 -29.24 -15.43 8.96
CA GLU A 225 -29.35 -15.28 7.50
C GLU A 225 -29.79 -16.59 6.81
N LYS A 226 -29.29 -17.75 7.27
CA LYS A 226 -29.71 -19.05 6.73
C LYS A 226 -31.15 -19.40 7.06
N LEU A 227 -31.64 -18.99 8.23
CA LEU A 227 -33.01 -19.28 8.68
C LEU A 227 -34.02 -18.34 8.04
N ASP A 228 -33.61 -17.12 7.77
CA ASP A 228 -34.42 -16.11 7.13
C ASP A 228 -33.65 -15.47 5.96
N PRO A 229 -33.76 -16.05 4.74
CA PRO A 229 -33.11 -15.48 3.56
C PRO A 229 -33.69 -14.12 3.13
N SER A 230 -34.82 -13.67 3.70
CA SER A 230 -35.31 -12.31 3.42
C SER A 230 -34.38 -11.26 4.02
N LEU A 231 -33.58 -11.68 5.00
CA LEU A 231 -32.53 -10.86 5.57
C LEU A 231 -31.49 -10.56 4.52
N SER A 232 -31.09 -11.55 3.70
CA SER A 232 -30.11 -11.44 2.61
C SER A 232 -30.58 -10.62 1.40
N SER A 233 -31.61 -9.78 1.56
CA SER A 233 -32.20 -8.99 0.48
C SER A 233 -31.45 -7.68 0.25
N ASP A 234 -31.22 -7.35 -1.01
CA ASP A 234 -30.48 -6.21 -1.60
C ASP A 234 -30.98 -4.79 -1.23
N GLU A 235 -31.65 -4.60 -0.10
CA GLU A 235 -32.23 -3.30 0.23
C GLU A 235 -31.22 -2.37 0.88
N ASP A 236 -30.71 -1.40 0.09
CA ASP A 236 -30.57 0.06 0.29
C ASP A 236 -30.36 0.63 1.72
N GLY A 237 -29.87 -0.16 2.67
CA GLY A 237 -29.48 0.31 4.00
C GLY A 237 -28.21 1.15 3.89
N GLU A 238 -28.33 2.46 4.13
CA GLU A 238 -27.17 3.36 4.15
C GLU A 238 -26.70 3.56 5.59
N ILE A 239 -25.45 3.20 5.88
CA ILE A 239 -24.77 3.52 7.14
C ILE A 239 -23.90 4.75 6.91
N GLU A 240 -24.24 5.84 7.60
CA GLU A 240 -23.46 7.07 7.66
C GLU A 240 -22.63 7.09 8.95
N HIS A 241 -21.30 7.13 8.84
CA HIS A 241 -20.42 7.35 10.00
C HIS A 241 -20.39 8.85 10.34
N LEU A 242 -20.85 9.21 11.53
CA LEU A 242 -21.10 10.60 11.93
C LEU A 242 -19.86 11.27 12.53
N SER A 243 -19.19 10.56 13.42
CA SER A 243 -18.03 11.04 14.15
C SER A 243 -17.20 9.86 14.65
N ASP A 244 -15.92 10.10 14.91
CA ASP A 244 -15.04 9.11 15.47
C ASP A 244 -14.04 9.78 16.43
N TYR A 245 -13.85 9.19 17.60
CA TYR A 245 -13.07 9.80 18.68
C TYR A 245 -12.46 8.77 19.64
N PRO A 246 -11.29 9.07 20.24
CA PRO A 246 -10.71 8.22 21.28
C PRO A 246 -11.59 8.25 22.53
N ALA A 247 -11.59 7.17 23.30
CA ALA A 247 -12.28 7.16 24.59
C ALA A 247 -11.60 8.13 25.57
N ASP A 248 -12.41 8.80 26.39
CA ASP A 248 -11.90 9.74 27.39
C ASP A 248 -10.90 9.07 28.35
N GLY A 249 -9.63 9.42 28.20
CA GLY A 249 -8.54 8.97 29.07
C GLY A 249 -7.99 7.57 28.77
N ASP A 250 -8.34 6.96 27.62
CA ASP A 250 -7.76 5.69 27.19
C ASP A 250 -7.42 5.68 25.69
N ASP A 251 -6.13 5.84 25.38
CA ASP A 251 -5.59 5.82 24.02
C ASP A 251 -5.75 4.45 23.32
N GLN A 252 -6.11 3.40 24.05
CA GLN A 252 -6.33 2.05 23.51
C GLN A 252 -7.80 1.78 23.18
N GLN A 253 -8.68 2.77 23.34
CA GLN A 253 -10.10 2.64 23.05
C GLN A 253 -10.55 3.76 22.10
N TYR A 254 -11.47 3.40 21.21
CA TYR A 254 -11.97 4.32 20.19
C TYR A 254 -13.45 4.08 19.94
N PHE A 255 -14.17 5.13 19.58
CA PHE A 255 -15.59 5.06 19.23
C PHE A 255 -15.78 5.55 17.80
N VAL A 256 -16.60 4.84 17.05
CA VAL A 256 -17.05 5.25 15.71
C VAL A 256 -18.57 5.32 15.74
N GLU A 257 -19.12 6.52 15.77
CA GLU A 257 -20.56 6.76 15.76
C GLU A 257 -21.13 6.53 14.35
N TYR A 258 -22.28 5.89 14.30
CA TYR A 258 -22.99 5.64 13.05
C TYR A 258 -24.46 6.02 13.16
N ARG A 259 -25.02 6.29 11.99
CA ARG A 259 -26.45 6.38 11.76
C ARG A 259 -26.80 5.53 10.56
N ALA A 260 -27.72 4.60 10.75
CA ALA A 260 -28.17 3.70 9.71
C ALA A 260 -29.60 4.05 9.31
N TYR A 261 -29.82 4.23 7.99
CA TYR A 261 -31.09 4.55 7.38
C TYR A 261 -31.61 3.36 6.59
N PHE A 262 -32.86 2.97 6.85
CA PHE A 262 -33.51 1.85 6.17
C PHE A 262 -34.75 2.36 5.48
N PRO A 263 -34.84 2.23 4.15
CA PRO A 263 -36.02 2.68 3.43
C PRO A 263 -37.26 1.89 3.82
N ALA A 264 -38.40 2.52 3.60
CA ALA A 264 -39.71 1.91 3.78
C ALA A 264 -39.90 0.71 2.83
N GLN A 265 -39.98 -0.52 3.35
CA GLN A 265 -40.54 -1.63 2.59
C GLN A 265 -42.04 -1.40 2.36
N SER A 266 -42.60 -1.91 1.25
CA SER A 266 -43.98 -1.65 0.80
C SER A 266 -45.03 -1.74 1.93
N GLY A 267 -45.41 -0.59 2.51
CA GLY A 267 -46.41 -0.47 3.57
C GLY A 267 -45.87 -0.17 4.98
N GLU A 268 -44.55 -0.14 5.17
CA GLU A 268 -43.88 0.13 6.43
C GLU A 268 -43.15 1.49 6.39
N PRO A 269 -43.02 2.21 7.52
CA PRO A 269 -42.25 3.46 7.55
C PRO A 269 -40.74 3.15 7.53
N ALA A 270 -39.96 4.08 6.99
CA ALA A 270 -38.50 4.05 7.09
C ALA A 270 -38.05 4.05 8.56
N VAL A 271 -36.98 3.31 8.84
CA VAL A 271 -36.41 3.15 10.19
C VAL A 271 -35.05 3.83 10.24
N ARG A 272 -34.77 4.56 11.32
CA ARG A 272 -33.46 5.17 11.58
C ARG A 272 -32.87 4.60 12.86
N GLY A 273 -31.69 3.99 12.77
CA GLY A 273 -30.92 3.56 13.94
C GLY A 273 -29.71 4.45 14.17
N GLU A 274 -29.36 4.70 15.42
CA GLU A 274 -28.11 5.36 15.80
C GLU A 274 -27.38 4.52 16.85
N GLY A 275 -26.06 4.62 16.83
CA GLY A 275 -25.21 3.84 17.71
C GLY A 275 -23.74 4.16 17.54
N TYR A 276 -22.90 3.31 18.10
CA TYR A 276 -21.46 3.38 17.90
C TYR A 276 -20.84 1.99 17.87
N TYR A 277 -19.71 1.87 17.18
CA TYR A 277 -18.77 0.78 17.34
C TYR A 277 -17.79 1.16 18.43
N HIS A 278 -17.58 0.27 19.39
CA HIS A 278 -16.50 0.38 20.38
C HIS A 278 -15.32 -0.44 19.91
N LEU A 279 -14.18 0.19 19.69
CA LEU A 279 -12.96 -0.46 19.26
C LEU A 279 -11.93 -0.46 20.39
N ARG A 280 -11.13 -1.53 20.43
CA ARG A 280 -9.96 -1.65 21.31
C ARG A 280 -8.72 -1.99 20.50
N GLN A 281 -7.58 -1.43 20.89
CA GLN A 281 -6.30 -1.78 20.31
C GLN A 281 -5.80 -3.10 20.91
N MET A 282 -5.58 -4.11 20.07
CA MET A 282 -5.11 -5.45 20.41
C MET A 282 -3.86 -5.74 19.57
N GLU A 283 -2.73 -6.01 20.23
CA GLU A 283 -1.45 -6.33 19.55
C GLU A 283 -0.99 -5.28 18.51
N GLY A 284 -1.40 -4.01 18.69
CA GLY A 284 -1.07 -2.91 17.79
C GLY A 284 -2.09 -2.68 16.67
N GLU A 285 -3.14 -3.50 16.57
CA GLU A 285 -4.23 -3.38 15.60
C GLU A 285 -5.53 -2.95 16.28
N TRP A 286 -6.34 -2.14 15.60
CA TRP A 286 -7.70 -1.85 16.06
C TRP A 286 -8.64 -3.02 15.74
N LYS A 287 -9.48 -3.40 16.71
CA LYS A 287 -10.53 -4.41 16.55
C LYS A 287 -11.81 -3.91 17.21
N ILE A 288 -12.96 -4.22 16.63
CA ILE A 288 -14.27 -3.90 17.21
C ILE A 288 -14.53 -4.84 18.39
N ASP A 289 -14.64 -4.27 19.58
CA ASP A 289 -14.93 -5.00 20.82
C ASP A 289 -16.44 -5.12 21.08
N ASP A 290 -17.22 -4.10 20.72
CA ASP A 290 -18.68 -4.11 20.80
C ASP A 290 -19.32 -3.26 19.69
N TRP A 291 -20.56 -3.58 19.35
CA TRP A 291 -21.40 -2.79 18.46
C TRP A 291 -22.66 -2.42 19.22
N VAL A 292 -22.88 -1.13 19.48
CA VAL A 292 -23.92 -0.67 20.42
C VAL A 292 -24.96 0.17 19.68
N VAL A 293 -26.23 -0.14 19.92
CA VAL A 293 -27.37 0.66 19.47
C VAL A 293 -27.81 1.59 20.61
N THR A 294 -27.86 2.89 20.34
CA THR A 294 -28.24 3.92 21.31
C THR A 294 -29.66 4.44 21.09
N SER A 295 -30.13 4.51 19.84
CA SER A 295 -31.49 4.97 19.56
C SER A 295 -32.09 4.34 18.29
N VAL A 296 -33.42 4.31 18.25
CA VAL A 296 -34.23 3.82 17.13
C VAL A 296 -35.38 4.78 16.90
N ASP A 297 -35.50 5.32 15.69
CA ASP A 297 -36.46 6.36 15.33
C ASP A 297 -36.42 7.54 16.33
N GLY A 298 -35.21 7.86 16.82
CA GLY A 298 -34.97 8.91 17.82
C GLY A 298 -35.42 8.57 19.24
N GLN A 299 -35.78 7.31 19.52
CA GLN A 299 -36.12 6.83 20.85
C GLN A 299 -35.00 5.96 21.42
N GLU A 300 -34.55 6.28 22.63
CA GLU A 300 -33.61 5.44 23.36
C GLU A 300 -34.32 4.17 23.88
N PRO A 301 -33.65 3.00 23.85
CA PRO A 301 -34.19 1.81 24.48
C PRO A 301 -34.40 2.01 25.98
N GLU A 302 -35.47 1.46 26.55
CA GLU A 302 -35.80 1.62 27.98
C GLU A 302 -34.70 1.13 28.92
N SER A 303 -33.88 0.17 28.47
CA SER A 303 -32.73 -0.37 29.21
C SER A 303 -31.44 0.45 29.04
N GLY A 304 -31.49 1.56 28.31
CA GLY A 304 -30.29 2.28 27.84
C GLY A 304 -29.67 1.62 26.60
N PRO A 305 -28.44 2.01 26.23
CA PRO A 305 -27.74 1.46 25.08
C PRO A 305 -27.64 -0.07 25.14
N ILE A 306 -27.88 -0.75 24.02
CA ILE A 306 -27.93 -2.22 23.93
C ILE A 306 -26.84 -2.70 22.97
N SER A 307 -26.05 -3.68 23.41
CA SER A 307 -25.11 -4.37 22.52
C SER A 307 -25.87 -5.18 21.47
N PHE A 308 -25.43 -5.03 20.22
CA PHE A 308 -25.97 -5.73 19.06
C PHE A 308 -25.83 -7.25 19.20
N SER A 309 -24.81 -7.73 19.93
CA SER A 309 -24.67 -9.15 20.24
C SER A 309 -25.89 -9.72 20.97
N VAL A 310 -26.46 -8.97 21.92
CA VAL A 310 -27.67 -9.36 22.66
C VAL A 310 -28.87 -9.40 21.73
N ILE A 311 -29.01 -8.39 20.87
CA ILE A 311 -30.10 -8.28 19.90
C ILE A 311 -30.10 -9.48 18.94
N VAL A 312 -28.94 -9.81 18.37
CA VAL A 312 -28.77 -10.93 17.42
C VAL A 312 -29.08 -12.27 18.08
N SER A 313 -28.59 -12.51 19.30
CA SER A 313 -28.85 -13.75 20.03
C SER A 313 -30.35 -13.96 20.28
N GLU A 314 -31.07 -12.90 20.66
CA GLU A 314 -32.51 -12.95 20.87
C GLU A 314 -33.27 -13.26 19.59
N MET A 315 -32.89 -12.61 18.48
CA MET A 315 -33.51 -12.83 17.18
C MET A 315 -33.27 -14.23 16.65
N LEU A 316 -32.05 -14.75 16.76
CA LEU A 316 -31.74 -16.10 16.34
C LEU A 316 -32.55 -17.13 17.13
N LYS A 317 -32.72 -16.90 18.44
CA LYS A 317 -33.56 -17.74 19.29
C LYS A 317 -35.02 -17.72 18.83
N GLU A 318 -35.57 -16.57 18.49
CA GLU A 318 -36.93 -16.43 17.95
C GLU A 318 -37.08 -17.10 16.58
N ALA A 319 -36.14 -16.87 15.66
CA ALA A 319 -36.13 -17.50 14.34
C ALA A 319 -36.11 -19.03 14.43
N LYS A 320 -35.27 -19.59 15.31
CA LYS A 320 -35.22 -21.03 15.59
C LYS A 320 -36.54 -21.57 16.16
N GLN A 321 -37.17 -20.84 17.07
CA GLN A 321 -38.49 -21.21 17.62
C GLN A 321 -39.58 -21.19 16.54
N ASN A 322 -39.57 -20.19 15.67
CA ASN A 322 -40.51 -20.06 14.57
C ASN A 322 -40.35 -21.21 13.56
N ALA A 323 -39.10 -21.52 13.17
CA ALA A 323 -38.80 -22.66 12.28
C ALA A 323 -39.25 -24.00 12.89
N ALA A 324 -39.03 -24.22 14.20
CA ALA A 324 -39.47 -25.42 14.89
C ALA A 324 -41.01 -25.54 15.00
N ASN A 325 -41.71 -24.42 15.16
CA ASN A 325 -43.17 -24.39 15.27
C ASN A 325 -43.88 -24.56 13.91
N GLN A 326 -43.29 -24.10 12.81
CA GLN A 326 -43.84 -24.32 11.46
C GLN A 326 -43.80 -25.79 11.01
N GLN A 327 -42.97 -26.64 11.64
CA GLN A 327 -42.94 -28.09 11.39
C GLN A 327 -44.01 -28.89 12.15
N LYS A 328 -44.80 -28.28 13.05
CA LYS A 328 -45.94 -28.97 13.69
C LYS A 328 -47.26 -28.53 13.04
N PRO A 329 -48.11 -29.48 12.57
CA PRO A 329 -49.44 -29.11 12.09
C PRO A 329 -50.21 -28.43 13.23
N LYS A 330 -50.77 -27.25 12.93
CA LYS A 330 -51.55 -26.37 13.81
C LYS A 330 -52.32 -27.12 14.91
N PRO A 331 -52.25 -26.59 16.14
CA PRO A 331 -53.46 -26.24 16.85
C PRO A 331 -53.51 -24.72 17.05
N SER A 332 -54.68 -24.18 16.76
CA SER A 332 -55.04 -22.78 16.98
C SER A 332 -54.82 -22.39 18.45
N TRP A 333 -53.82 -21.57 18.75
CA TRP A 333 -53.81 -20.53 19.79
C TRP A 333 -52.83 -19.42 19.36
N SER A 334 -53.22 -18.16 19.60
CA SER A 334 -52.89 -16.99 18.77
C SER A 334 -51.55 -16.30 19.08
N LEU A 335 -50.74 -16.11 18.03
CA LEU A 335 -49.51 -15.28 17.92
C LEU A 335 -49.64 -13.81 18.35
N THR A 336 -50.84 -13.30 18.61
CA THR A 336 -51.09 -11.88 18.89
C THR A 336 -50.71 -11.44 20.32
N LYS A 337 -50.75 -12.34 21.31
CA LYS A 337 -50.65 -11.92 22.73
C LYS A 337 -49.24 -11.64 23.26
N LEU A 338 -48.21 -12.18 22.61
CA LEU A 338 -46.81 -11.90 22.97
C LEU A 338 -46.25 -10.75 22.11
N TRP A 339 -46.65 -10.69 20.84
CA TRP A 339 -46.29 -9.61 19.93
C TRP A 339 -46.82 -8.27 20.42
N ASP A 340 -48.04 -8.17 20.94
CA ASP A 340 -48.61 -6.90 21.44
C ASP A 340 -47.93 -6.34 22.72
N ARG A 341 -46.98 -7.06 23.33
CA ARG A 341 -46.25 -6.59 24.52
C ARG A 341 -44.90 -5.94 24.22
N ILE A 342 -44.43 -6.02 22.98
CA ILE A 342 -43.18 -5.40 22.54
C ILE A 342 -43.52 -4.05 21.90
N PRO A 343 -42.88 -2.94 22.32
CA PRO A 343 -43.10 -1.63 21.69
C PRO A 343 -42.87 -1.74 20.17
N THR A 344 -43.75 -1.13 19.37
CA THR A 344 -43.72 -1.22 17.90
C THR A 344 -42.35 -0.81 17.32
N ASN A 345 -41.62 0.05 18.02
CA ASN A 345 -40.30 0.54 17.63
C ASN A 345 -39.19 -0.49 17.90
N LEU A 346 -39.33 -1.36 18.91
CA LEU A 346 -38.41 -2.48 19.16
C LEU A 346 -38.61 -3.61 18.15
N LYS A 347 -39.85 -3.83 17.68
CA LYS A 347 -40.12 -4.77 16.58
C LYS A 347 -39.46 -4.35 15.27
N ARG A 348 -39.39 -3.04 15.02
CA ARG A 348 -38.72 -2.45 13.85
C ARG A 348 -37.21 -2.53 13.96
N LEU A 349 -36.65 -2.36 15.16
CA LEU A 349 -35.23 -2.62 15.43
C LEU A 349 -34.84 -4.09 15.23
N LEU A 350 -35.74 -5.02 15.58
CA LEU A 350 -35.53 -6.45 15.41
C LEU A 350 -35.65 -6.89 13.94
N ALA A 351 -36.44 -6.20 13.12
CA ALA A 351 -36.40 -6.37 11.66
C ALA A 351 -35.11 -5.75 11.05
N PHE A 352 -34.64 -4.64 11.62
CA PHE A 352 -33.41 -3.92 11.27
C PHE A 352 -32.12 -4.72 11.50
N ALA A 353 -31.98 -5.37 12.66
CA ALA A 353 -30.79 -6.17 12.97
C ALA A 353 -30.71 -7.43 12.08
N ALA A 354 -31.85 -7.78 11.48
CA ALA A 354 -32.01 -8.93 10.64
C ALA A 354 -31.51 -8.59 9.23
N VAL A 355 -31.91 -7.42 8.70
CA VAL A 355 -31.45 -6.90 7.40
C VAL A 355 -29.94 -6.57 7.41
N MET A 356 -29.41 -6.07 8.52
CA MET A 356 -27.98 -5.74 8.65
C MET A 356 -27.05 -6.96 8.68
N ALA A 357 -27.56 -8.15 9.04
CA ALA A 357 -26.81 -9.40 9.05
C ALA A 357 -26.38 -9.87 7.65
N ALA A 358 -26.96 -9.29 6.61
CA ALA A 358 -27.09 -9.92 5.32
C ALA A 358 -26.58 -9.07 4.15
N LEU A 359 -26.33 -7.78 4.41
CA LEU A 359 -25.71 -6.84 3.47
C LEU A 359 -24.22 -7.15 3.20
N GLY A 360 -23.59 -8.03 3.98
CA GLY A 360 -22.21 -8.45 3.76
C GLY A 360 -22.02 -9.42 2.58
N ALA A 361 -22.95 -10.33 2.27
CA ALA A 361 -22.59 -11.55 1.52
C ALA A 361 -22.71 -11.50 -0.02
N PHE A 362 -22.98 -10.34 -0.67
CA PHE A 362 -23.40 -10.33 -2.09
C PHE A 362 -22.72 -9.34 -3.05
N GLN A 363 -21.61 -8.67 -2.70
CA GLN A 363 -20.81 -7.97 -3.74
C GLN A 363 -20.15 -8.95 -4.74
N ALA A 364 -20.20 -10.26 -4.47
CA ALA A 364 -19.54 -11.31 -5.24
C ALA A 364 -20.27 -11.83 -6.51
N VAL A 365 -21.56 -11.52 -6.74
CA VAL A 365 -22.29 -12.07 -7.92
C VAL A 365 -22.47 -11.05 -9.06
N SER A 366 -22.45 -9.74 -8.77
CA SER A 366 -22.61 -8.69 -9.79
C SER A 366 -21.34 -8.47 -10.67
N LYS A 367 -20.14 -8.85 -10.19
CA LYS A 367 -18.88 -8.73 -10.95
C LYS A 367 -18.61 -9.89 -11.94
N ASN A 368 -19.48 -10.90 -12.02
CA ASN A 368 -19.37 -11.99 -13.00
C ASN A 368 -20.41 -11.92 -14.14
N SER A 369 -21.16 -10.82 -14.23
CA SER A 369 -22.10 -10.55 -15.32
C SER A 369 -21.85 -9.21 -16.01
N ASN A 370 -20.58 -8.89 -16.27
CA ASN A 370 -20.14 -7.97 -17.33
C ASN A 370 -18.78 -8.39 -17.90
#